data_AF-A0A098S899-F1
#
_entry.id   AF-A0A098S899-F1
#
_cell.length_a   1.000
_cell.length_b   1.000
_cell.length_c   1.000
_cell.angle_alpha   90.00
_cell.angle_beta   90.00
_cell.angle_gamma   90.00
#
_symmetry.space_group_name_H-M   'P 1'
#
loop_
_entity.id
_entity.type
_entity.pdbx_description
1 polymer ?
#
loop_
_entity_poly.entity_id
_entity_poly.type
_entity_poly.pdbx_seq_one_letter_code
_entity_poly.pdbx_strand_id
1 'polypeptide(L)' 'MDSAQKLPLNDQQLEILRLFSRELDEEDLREIKRLIVEYLAQKVSHLADEAWEKNNWSDEDMDRLLETHERTPYDPEN' A
#
# COMPACT_ATOMS: atom_id res chain seq x y z
N MET A 1 -14.79 8.53 -28.21
CA MET A 1 -14.84 8.66 -26.74
C MET A 1 -14.85 7.23 -26.22
N ASP A 2 -13.83 6.67 -25.60
CA ASP A 2 -12.68 7.22 -24.91
C ASP A 2 -11.57 6.15 -25.04
N SER A 3 -10.47 6.48 -25.74
CA SER A 3 -9.35 5.56 -25.91
C SER A 3 -8.47 5.63 -24.68
N ALA A 4 -8.91 5.00 -23.59
CA ALA A 4 -8.05 4.74 -22.46
C ALA A 4 -6.88 3.89 -22.96
N GLN A 5 -5.70 4.49 -22.96
CA GLN A 5 -4.45 3.88 -23.37
C GLN A 5 -4.24 2.61 -22.54
N LYS A 6 -4.40 1.43 -23.17
CA LYS A 6 -4.12 0.14 -22.53
C LYS A 6 -2.62 0.07 -22.24
N LEU A 7 -2.22 0.51 -21.04
CA LEU A 7 -0.94 0.15 -20.47
C LEU A 7 -0.85 -1.39 -20.48
N PRO A 8 0.22 -1.99 -21.04
CA PRO A 8 0.36 -3.43 -21.02
C PRO A 8 0.48 -3.87 -19.56
N LEU A 9 -0.56 -4.55 -19.08
CA LEU A 9 -0.58 -5.11 -17.75
C LEU A 9 0.51 -6.19 -17.64
N ASN A 10 1.21 -6.23 -16.51
CA ASN A 10 2.15 -7.32 -16.24
C ASN A 10 1.40 -8.63 -15.92
N ASP A 11 2.15 -9.73 -15.87
CA ASP A 11 1.59 -11.07 -15.70
C ASP A 11 0.76 -11.18 -14.40
N GLN A 12 1.21 -10.57 -13.30
CA GLN A 12 0.52 -10.60 -12.02
C GLN A 12 -0.81 -9.83 -12.08
N GLN A 13 -0.82 -8.67 -12.71
CA GLN A 13 -2.03 -7.87 -12.92
C GLN A 13 -3.05 -8.63 -13.77
N LEU A 14 -2.60 -9.30 -14.84
CA LEU A 14 -3.46 -10.13 -15.68
C LEU A 14 -4.03 -11.32 -14.92
N GLU A 15 -3.24 -11.97 -14.06
CA GLU A 15 -3.69 -13.07 -13.23
C GLU A 15 -4.77 -12.62 -12.24
N ILE A 16 -4.57 -11.50 -11.55
CA ILE A 16 -5.58 -10.90 -10.65
C ILE A 16 -6.87 -10.60 -11.42
N LEU A 17 -6.79 -10.01 -12.62
CA LEU A 17 -7.98 -9.76 -13.44
C LEU A 17 -8.71 -11.04 -13.85
N ARG A 18 -7.99 -12.13 -14.11
CA ARG A 18 -8.61 -13.44 -14.43
C ARG A 18 -9.38 -14.00 -13.24
N LEU A 19 -8.93 -13.76 -12.00
CA LEU A 19 -9.67 -14.14 -10.79
C LEU A 19 -11.03 -13.41 -10.69
N PHE A 20 -11.11 -12.19 -11.21
CA PHE A 20 -12.33 -11.37 -11.30
C PHE A 20 -13.10 -11.54 -12.61
N SER A 21 -12.86 -12.62 -13.36
CA SER A 21 -13.54 -12.86 -14.65
C SER A 21 -15.04 -13.13 -14.52
N ARG A 22 -15.48 -13.61 -13.35
CA ARG A 22 -16.91 -13.69 -12.99
C ARG A 22 -17.32 -12.40 -12.27
N GLU A 23 -18.53 -11.93 -12.54
CA GLU A 23 -19.11 -10.83 -11.79
C GLU A 23 -19.22 -11.24 -10.32
N LEU A 24 -18.61 -10.45 -9.45
CA LEU A 24 -18.74 -10.57 -8.01
C LEU A 24 -19.86 -9.65 -7.55
N ASP A 25 -20.60 -10.06 -6.54
CA ASP A 25 -21.40 -9.10 -5.81
C ASP A 25 -20.51 -8.12 -5.04
N GLU A 26 -21.12 -7.04 -4.56
CA GLU A 26 -20.37 -6.00 -3.86
C GLU A 26 -19.75 -6.48 -2.54
N GLU A 27 -20.32 -7.50 -1.90
CA GLU A 27 -19.84 -8.03 -0.63
C GLU A 27 -18.53 -8.81 -0.84
N ASP A 28 -18.52 -9.74 -1.79
CA ASP A 28 -17.33 -10.47 -2.20
C ASP A 28 -16.20 -9.52 -2.62
N LEU A 29 -16.53 -8.48 -3.40
CA LEU A 29 -15.53 -7.49 -3.82
C LEU A 29 -14.95 -6.71 -2.62
N ARG A 30 -15.79 -6.36 -1.64
CA ARG A 30 -15.33 -5.67 -0.41
C ARG A 30 -14.42 -6.56 0.42
N GLU A 31 -14.77 -7.83 0.60
CA GLU A 31 -13.97 -8.77 1.39
C GLU A 31 -12.62 -9.05 0.73
N ILE A 32 -12.57 -9.21 -0.60
CA ILE A 32 -11.29 -9.38 -1.31
C ILE A 32 -10.41 -8.12 -1.19
N LYS A 33 -10.99 -6.92 -1.27
CA LYS A 33 -10.23 -5.68 -1.02
C LYS A 33 -9.64 -5.66 0.39
N ARG A 34 -10.42 -6.10 1.39
CA ARG A 34 -9.95 -6.22 2.78
C ARG A 34 -8.75 -7.14 2.91
N LEU A 35 -8.82 -8.33 2.33
CA LEU A 35 -7.71 -9.30 2.34
C LEU A 35 -6.43 -8.72 1.73
N ILE A 36 -6.55 -7.99 0.60
CA ILE A 36 -5.40 -7.34 -0.03
C ILE A 36 -4.82 -6.25 0.87
N VAL A 37 -5.67 -5.41 1.46
CA VAL A 37 -5.25 -4.33 2.37
C VAL A 37 -4.56 -4.90 3.61
N GLU A 38 -5.10 -5.96 4.20
CA GLU A 38 -4.52 -6.63 5.36
C GLU A 38 -3.14 -7.21 5.04
N TYR A 39 -2.99 -7.89 3.90
CA TYR A 39 -1.69 -8.41 3.45
C TYR A 39 -0.66 -7.28 3.26
N LEU A 40 -1.06 -6.18 2.61
CA LEU A 40 -0.17 -5.04 2.39
C LEU A 40 0.20 -4.35 3.70
N ALA A 41 -0.73 -4.20 4.65
CA ALA A 41 -0.47 -3.64 5.97
C ALA A 41 0.54 -4.48 6.75
N GLN A 42 0.36 -5.81 6.78
CA GLN A 42 1.31 -6.74 7.41
C GLN A 42 2.70 -6.63 6.77
N LYS A 43 2.78 -6.54 5.45
CA LYS A 43 4.05 -6.36 4.74
C LYS A 43 4.73 -5.04 5.09
N VAL A 44 3.97 -3.94 5.18
CA VAL A 44 4.51 -2.63 5.59
C VAL A 44 5.04 -2.67 7.01
N SER A 45 4.29 -3.27 7.94
CA SER A 45 4.75 -3.45 9.33
C SER A 45 6.05 -4.25 9.38
N HIS A 46 6.14 -5.37 8.66
CA HIS A 46 7.35 -6.18 8.63
C HIS A 46 8.56 -5.42 8.07
N LEU A 47 8.36 -4.65 6.98
CA LEU A 47 9.43 -3.82 6.42
C LEU A 47 9.88 -2.73 7.40
N ALA A 48 8.97 -2.18 8.20
CA ALA A 48 9.32 -1.22 9.25
C ALA A 48 10.16 -1.87 10.35
N ASP A 49 9.78 -3.08 10.80
CA ASP A 49 10.54 -3.85 11.77
C ASP A 49 11.94 -4.21 11.24
N GLU A 50 12.06 -4.68 9.99
CA GLU A 50 13.35 -4.96 9.35
C GLU A 50 14.23 -3.71 9.26
N ALA A 51 13.65 -2.56 8.92
CA ALA A 51 14.37 -1.30 8.87
C ALA A 51 14.84 -0.87 10.27
N TRP A 52 13.99 -1.05 11.30
CA TRP A 52 14.32 -0.76 12.68
C TRP A 52 15.52 -1.58 13.15
N GLU A 53 15.47 -2.90 12.96
CA GLU A 53 16.56 -3.82 13.32
C GLU A 53 17.84 -3.52 12.57
N LYS A 54 17.76 -3.31 11.25
CA LYS A 54 18.93 -3.03 10.39
C LYS A 54 19.67 -1.75 10.79
N ASN A 55 18.93 -0.73 11.23
CA ASN A 55 19.54 0.53 11.67
C ASN A 55 19.92 0.51 13.16
N ASN A 56 19.66 -0.61 13.87
CA ASN A 56 19.91 -0.77 15.30
C ASN A 56 19.29 0.38 16.11
N TRP A 57 18.06 0.75 15.75
CA TRP A 57 17.34 1.83 16.40
C TRP A 57 16.91 1.46 17.82
N SER A 58 16.94 2.44 18.71
CA SER A 58 16.48 2.34 20.09
C SER A 58 15.27 3.26 20.34
N ASP A 59 14.71 3.20 21.54
CA ASP A 59 13.62 4.10 21.94
C ASP A 59 14.02 5.59 21.81
N GLU A 60 15.30 5.93 21.99
CA GLU A 60 15.82 7.29 21.79
C GLU A 60 15.76 7.73 20.32
N ASP A 61 15.94 6.78 19.39
CA ASP A 61 15.76 7.04 17.96
C ASP A 61 14.28 7.27 17.63
N MET A 62 13.35 6.60 18.33
CA MET A 62 11.91 6.85 18.19
C MET A 62 11.57 8.28 18.61
N ASP A 63 12.05 8.72 19.77
CA ASP A 63 11.83 10.07 20.28
C ASP A 63 12.34 11.12 19.29
N ARG A 64 13.56 10.92 18.74
CA ARG A 64 14.10 11.79 17.69
C ARG A 64 13.21 11.82 16.46
N LEU A 65 12.73 10.66 15.98
CA LEU A 65 11.86 10.58 14.80
C LEU A 65 10.51 11.27 15.02
N LEU A 66 9.93 11.21 16.22
CA LEU A 66 8.69 11.93 16.55
C LEU A 66 8.85 13.45 16.47
N GLU A 67 10.05 13.95 16.76
CA GLU A 67 10.40 15.37 16.64
C GLU A 67 10.73 15.79 15.19
N THR A 68 11.00 14.83 14.29
CA THR A 68 11.25 15.16 12.88
C THR A 68 9.97 15.57 12.17
N HIS A 69 9.92 16.84 11.73
CA HIS A 69 8.81 17.40 10.97
C HIS A 69 8.90 17.07 9.47
N GLU A 70 8.99 15.78 9.12
CA GLU A 70 9.11 15.28 7.73
C GLU A 70 7.78 15.25 6.96
N ARG A 71 6.75 15.96 7.47
CA ARG A 71 5.46 16.05 6.80
C ARG A 71 5.60 16.94 5.56
N THR A 72 4.82 16.65 4.52
CA THR A 72 4.70 17.55 3.36
C THR A 72 4.31 18.94 3.86
N PRO A 73 5.05 20.01 3.52
CA PRO A 73 4.70 21.37 3.93
C PRO A 73 3.27 21.69 3.50
N TYR A 74 2.52 22.36 4.37
CA TYR A 74 1.18 22.82 4.03
C TYR A 74 1.27 23.82 2.88
N ASP A 75 0.69 23.45 1.74
CA ASP A 75 0.47 24.35 0.62
C ASP A 75 -0.99 24.83 0.67
N PRO A 76 -1.25 26.10 1.02
CA PRO A 76 -2.61 26.64 1.06
C PRO A 76 -3.28 26.77 -0.31
N GLU A 77 -2.56 26.59 -1.42
CA GLU A 77 -3.06 26.83 -2.78
C GLU A 77 -3.41 25.55 -3.57
N ASN A 78 -3.32 24.35 -2.96
CA ASN A 78 -3.56 23.05 -3.60
C ASN A 78 -4.97 22.48 -3.36
#